data_AF-X1DD12-F1
#
_entry.id   AF-X1DD12-F1
#
_cell.length_a   1.000
_cell.length_b   1.000
_cell.length_c   1.000
_cell.angle_alpha   90.00
_cell.angle_beta   90.00
_cell.angle_gamma   90.00
#
_symmetry.space_group_name_H-M   'P 1'
#
loop_
_entity.id
_entity.type
_entity.pdbx_description
1 polymer ?
#
loop_
_entity_poly.entity_id
_entity_poly.type
_entity_poly.pdbx_seq_one_letter_code
_entity_poly.pdbx_strand_id
1 'polypeptide(L)' 'MNTELLERLQAGGELFISNAVLDGAFLLRACVVNFRTTQADIEAIPEIVTRIGRQADLELRPNALK' A
#
# COMPACT_ATOMS: atom_id res chain seq x y z
N MET A 1 5.04 9.45 2.82
CA MET A 1 4.70 8.13 3.42
C MET A 1 3.98 7.23 2.41
N ASN A 2 2.86 7.66 1.80
CA ASN A 2 2.13 6.80 0.86
C ASN A 2 2.86 6.53 -0.47
N THR A 3 3.65 7.48 -0.99
CA THR A 3 4.47 7.27 -2.19
C THR A 3 5.52 6.17 -1.99
N GLU A 4 6.30 6.27 -0.91
CA GLU A 4 7.28 5.24 -0.52
C GLU A 4 6.63 3.88 -0.29
N LEU A 5 5.47 3.85 0.39
CA LEU A 5 4.74 2.60 0.60
C LEU A 5 4.31 1.95 -0.73
N LEU A 6 3.86 2.74 -1.70
CA LEU A 6 3.52 2.25 -3.03
C LEU A 6 4.75 1.64 -3.74
N GLU A 7 5.89 2.31 -3.69
CA GLU A 7 7.14 1.83 -4.30
C GLU A 7 7.57 0.50 -3.70
N ARG A 8 7.51 0.35 -2.37
CA ARG A 8 7.83 -0.90 -1.67
C ARG A 8 6.86 -2.04 -2.00
N LEU A 9 5.57 -1.74 -2.07
CA LEU A 9 4.55 -2.73 -2.45
C LEU A 9 4.82 -3.28 -3.86
N GLN A 10 5.07 -2.40 -4.82
CA GLN A 10 5.35 -2.77 -6.20
C GLN A 10 6.69 -3.52 -6.35
N ALA A 11 7.74 -3.07 -5.66
CA ALA A 11 9.05 -3.73 -5.68
C ALA A 11 9.02 -5.12 -5.00
N GLY A 12 8.17 -5.30 -3.98
CA GLY A 12 8.04 -6.56 -3.26
C GLY A 12 7.31 -7.67 -4.03
N GLY A 13 6.54 -7.32 -5.06
CA GLY A 13 5.88 -8.29 -5.97
C GLY A 13 4.65 -9.01 -5.40
N GLU A 14 4.38 -8.94 -4.09
CA GLU A 14 3.17 -9.51 -3.46
C GLU A 14 1.88 -8.75 -3.86
N LEU A 15 1.96 -7.44 -4.06
CA LEU A 15 0.80 -6.60 -4.38
C LEU A 15 1.17 -5.47 -5.33
N PHE A 16 0.53 -5.43 -6.50
CA PHE A 16 0.69 -4.35 -7.46
C PHE A 16 -0.58 -3.49 -7.55
N ILE A 17 -0.56 -2.33 -6.92
CA ILE A 17 -1.65 -1.33 -6.96
C ILE A 17 -1.15 0.00 -7.51
N SER A 18 -2.08 0.91 -7.79
CA SER A 18 -1.77 2.26 -8.29
C SER A 18 -2.04 3.31 -7.21
N ASN A 19 -1.79 4.58 -7.51
CA ASN A 19 -2.25 5.69 -6.68
C ASN A 19 -3.49 6.39 -7.27
N ALA A 20 -4.03 7.30 -6.47
CA ALA A 20 -4.87 8.41 -6.90
C ALA A 20 -4.43 9.67 -6.13
N VAL A 21 -4.66 10.85 -6.71
CA VAL A 21 -4.51 12.11 -5.99
C VAL A 21 -5.89 12.76 -5.90
N LEU A 22 -6.42 12.85 -4.69
CA LEU A 22 -7.71 13.47 -4.39
C LEU A 22 -7.48 14.58 -3.37
N ASP A 23 -7.95 15.79 -3.66
CA ASP A 23 -7.77 16.98 -2.80
C ASP A 23 -6.31 17.21 -2.36
N GLY A 24 -5.37 16.95 -3.26
CA GLY A 24 -3.93 17.07 -3.00
C GLY A 24 -3.33 15.93 -2.16
N ALA A 25 -4.12 14.97 -1.68
CA ALA A 25 -3.66 13.81 -0.93
C ALA A 25 -3.31 12.65 -1.86
N PHE A 26 -2.12 12.05 -1.67
CA PHE A 26 -1.71 10.84 -2.38
C PHE A 26 -2.29 9.61 -1.69
N LEU A 27 -3.15 8.87 -2.39
CA LEU A 27 -3.86 7.69 -1.89
C LEU A 27 -3.40 6.42 -2.61
N LEU A 28 -3.42 5.29 -1.91
CA LEU A 28 -3.29 3.98 -2.52
C LEU A 28 -4.63 3.53 -3.10
N ARG A 29 -4.63 2.99 -4.33
CA ARG A 29 -5.84 2.60 -5.05
C ARG A 29 -5.71 1.20 -5.65
N ALA A 30 -6.46 0.26 -5.09
CA ALA A 30 -6.62 -1.08 -5.62
C ALA A 30 -7.72 -1.10 -6.71
N CYS A 31 -7.33 -1.25 -7.97
CA CYS A 31 -8.27 -1.38 -9.09
C CYS A 31 -8.46 -2.85 -9.44
N VAL A 32 -9.62 -3.40 -9.11
CA VAL A 32 -9.94 -4.80 -9.39
C VAL A 32 -10.47 -4.92 -10.81
N VAL A 33 -9.59 -5.27 -11.74
CA VAL A 33 -9.92 -5.43 -13.18
C VAL A 33 -9.63 -6.84 -13.71
N ASN A 34 -8.90 -7.65 -12.95
CA ASN A 34 -8.57 -9.02 -13.32
C ASN A 34 -9.71 -9.95 -12.86
N PHE A 35 -10.39 -10.60 -13.81
CA PHE A 35 -11.49 -11.53 -13.50
C PHE A 35 -11.07 -12.79 -12.73
N ARG A 36 -9.75 -13.05 -12.64
CA ARG A 36 -9.20 -14.13 -11.81
C ARG A 36 -9.03 -13.74 -10.34
N THR A 37 -9.20 -12.48 -9.98
CA THR A 37 -9.12 -12.03 -8.59
C THR A 37 -10.23 -12.65 -7.76
N THR A 38 -9.85 -13.31 -6.67
CA THR A 38 -10.73 -13.99 -5.74
C THR A 38 -11.03 -13.12 -4.53
N GLN A 39 -12.00 -13.53 -3.70
CA GLN A 39 -12.26 -12.87 -2.42
C GLN A 39 -11.03 -12.88 -1.50
N ALA A 40 -10.30 -13.99 -1.45
CA ALA A 40 -9.09 -14.12 -0.65
C ALA A 40 -8.00 -13.11 -1.07
N ASP A 41 -7.86 -12.85 -2.38
CA ASP A 41 -6.92 -11.83 -2.88
C ASP A 41 -7.31 -10.43 -2.39
N ILE A 42 -8.61 -10.10 -2.36
CA ILE A 42 -9.10 -8.82 -1.85
C ILE A 42 -8.87 -8.68 -0.35
N GLU A 43 -9.15 -9.74 0.41
CA GLU A 43 -8.96 -9.78 1.86
C GLU A 43 -7.48 -9.70 2.27
N ALA A 44 -6.56 -10.15 1.42
CA ALA A 44 -5.12 -10.04 1.66
C ALA A 44 -4.59 -8.60 1.50
N ILE A 45 -5.25 -7.75 0.71
CA ILE A 45 -4.75 -6.38 0.42
C ILE A 45 -4.51 -5.56 1.70
N PRO A 46 -5.47 -5.43 2.64
CA PRO A 46 -5.25 -4.66 3.86
C PRO A 46 -4.12 -5.24 4.74
N GLU A 47 -3.97 -6.57 4.78
CA GLU A 47 -2.92 -7.24 5.55
C GLU A 47 -1.53 -6.91 5.00
N ILE A 48 -1.33 -7.07 3.69
CA ILE A 48 -0.07 -6.76 3.00
C ILE A 48 0.28 -5.27 3.17
N VAL A 49 -0.68 -4.38 2.91
CA VAL A 49 -0.49 -2.92 3.03
C VAL A 49 -0.14 -2.54 4.47
N THR A 50 -0.84 -3.10 5.47
CA THR A 50 -0.58 -2.78 6.88
C THR A 50 0.78 -3.29 7.33
N ARG A 51 1.17 -4.50 6.92
CA ARG A 51 2.48 -5.09 7.25
C ARG A 51 3.63 -4.24 6.73
N ILE A 52 3.62 -3.90 5.44
CA ILE A 52 4.68 -3.09 4.81
C ILE A 52 4.61 -1.65 5.31
N GLY A 53 3.40 -1.12 5.52
CA GLY A 53 3.19 0.20 6.10
C GLY A 53 3.79 0.35 7.50
N ARG A 54 3.66 -0.66 8.37
CA ARG A 54 4.30 -0.67 9.70
C ARG A 54 5.82 -0.67 9.60
N GLN A 55 6.40 -1.43 8.66
CA GLN A 55 7.85 -1.43 8.43
C GLN A 55 8.35 -0.05 8.00
N ALA A 56 7.68 0.56 7.01
CA ALA A 56 8.02 1.89 6.54
C ALA A 56 7.85 2.96 7.64
N ASP A 57 6.78 2.86 8.46
CA ASP A 57 6.56 3.77 9.59
C ASP A 57 7.69 3.66 10.62
N LEU A 58 8.08 2.45 11.03
CA LEU A 58 9.18 2.25 11.99
C LEU A 58 10.51 2.87 11.51
N GLU A 59 10.79 2.79 10.21
CA GLU A 59 12.01 3.30 9.60
C GLU A 59 11.99 4.83 9.42
N LEU A 60 10.87 5.38 8.96
CA LEU A 60 10.80 6.76 8.47
C LEU A 60 10.16 7.72 9.45
N ARG A 61 9.43 7.21 10.45
CA ARG A 61 8.74 8.06 11.42
C ARG A 61 9.75 8.91 12.18
N PRO A 62 9.60 10.25 12.17
CA PRO A 62 10.43 11.14 12.96
C PRO A 62 10.40 10.73 14.43
N ASN A 63 11.54 10.82 15.13
CA ASN A 63 11.61 10.43 16.55
C ASN A 63 10.64 11.20 17.45
N ALA A 64 10.20 12.40 17.06
CA ALA A 64 9.20 13.17 17.79
C ALA A 64 7.77 12.61 17.68
N LEU A 65 7.53 11.68 16.74
CA LEU A 65 6.24 11.04 16.48
C LEU A 65 6.27 9.53 16.73
N LYS A 66 7.42 8.98 17.12
CA LYS A 66 7.57 7.59 17.59
C LYS A 66 6.96 7.45 18.97
#